data_AF-A0A6I3KJ84-F1
#
_entry.id   AF-A0A6I3KJ84-F1
#
_cell.length_a   1.000
_cell.length_b   1.000
_cell.length_c   1.000
_cell.angle_alpha   90.00
_cell.angle_beta   90.00
_cell.angle_gamma   90.00
#
_symmetry.space_group_name_H-M   'P 1'
#
loop_
_entity.id
_entity.type
_entity.pdbx_description
1 polymer ?
#
loop_
_entity_poly.entity_id
_entity_poly.type
_entity_poly.pdbx_seq_one_letter_code
_entity_poly.pdbx_strand_id
1 'polypeptide(L)'
;MVAHASNSHANGKSPAHSAFQMYFGGLEAFGQAYDPFLKGLARTQLEMLGFFNRRAQAYMQIPARAAQCRTPQDLMAVQTQFWRSAYEDYTESVGRVTNALAAAGLPNFAAISEEALHNAHDYIAFPETKDQAGSNRARDRKAA
;
A
#
# COMPACT_ATOMS: atom_id res chain seq x y z
N MET A 1 22.75 11.46 60.88
CA MET A 1 22.08 12.13 59.76
C MET A 1 22.90 11.85 58.50
N VAL A 2 22.43 10.97 57.63
CA VAL A 2 23.05 10.71 56.31
C VAL A 2 21.94 10.89 55.28
N ALA A 3 22.06 11.92 54.46
CA ALA A 3 21.14 12.20 53.36
C ALA A 3 21.46 11.25 52.22
N HIS A 4 20.53 10.34 51.89
CA HIS A 4 20.60 9.57 50.66
C HIS A 4 20.15 10.47 49.50
N ALA A 5 21.10 10.78 48.61
CA ALA A 5 20.82 11.45 47.36
C ALA A 5 19.85 10.62 46.51
N SER A 6 18.77 11.26 46.07
CA SER A 6 17.83 10.69 45.11
C SER A 6 18.57 10.46 43.79
N ASN A 7 18.70 9.18 43.40
CA ASN A 7 19.18 8.79 42.09
C ASN A 7 18.16 9.29 41.07
N SER A 8 18.44 10.44 40.45
CA SER A 8 17.72 10.90 39.27
C SER A 8 17.94 9.87 38.17
N HIS A 9 16.94 9.03 37.94
CA HIS A 9 16.83 8.17 36.78
C HIS A 9 17.03 9.04 35.54
N ALA A 10 18.19 8.88 34.88
CA ALA A 10 18.49 9.53 33.63
C ALA A 10 17.37 9.20 32.63
N ASN A 11 16.68 10.26 32.23
CA ASN A 11 15.52 10.24 31.36
C ASN A 11 15.91 9.67 29.99
N GLY A 12 15.67 8.37 29.77
CA GLY A 12 16.17 7.61 28.61
C GLY A 12 15.50 7.91 27.26
N LYS A 13 14.64 8.93 27.17
CA LYS A 13 13.98 9.32 25.92
C LYS A 13 13.87 10.84 25.84
N SER A 14 14.95 11.49 25.41
CA SER A 14 14.90 12.92 25.11
C SER A 14 13.96 13.17 23.92
N PRO A 15 13.31 14.35 23.83
CA PRO A 15 12.49 14.73 22.67
C PRO A 15 13.22 14.57 21.32
N ALA A 16 14.54 14.75 21.32
CA ALA A 16 15.39 14.51 20.14
C ALA A 16 15.40 13.03 19.72
N HIS A 17 15.34 12.08 20.67
CA HIS A 17 15.27 10.65 20.37
C HIS A 17 13.92 10.25 19.76
N SER A 18 12.82 10.86 20.21
CA SER A 18 11.49 10.66 19.62
C SER A 18 11.40 11.24 18.21
N ALA A 19 11.91 12.46 18.01
CA ALA A 19 11.99 13.06 16.67
C ALA A 19 12.84 12.22 15.71
N PHE A 20 13.94 11.64 16.20
CA PHE A 20 14.78 10.72 15.44
C PHE A 20 14.01 9.44 15.07
N GLN A 21 13.30 8.80 16.01
CA GLN A 21 12.49 7.62 15.72
C GLN A 21 11.38 7.90 14.70
N MET A 22 10.71 9.04 14.79
CA MET A 22 9.69 9.46 13.83
C MET A 22 10.27 9.65 12.42
N TYR A 23 11.43 10.29 12.31
CA TYR A 23 12.12 10.50 11.04
C TYR A 23 12.56 9.17 10.40
N PHE A 24 13.22 8.29 11.16
CA PHE A 24 13.67 7.01 10.63
C PHE A 24 12.52 6.02 10.35
N GLY A 25 11.48 6.02 11.19
CA GLY A 25 10.26 5.24 10.93
C GLY A 25 9.52 5.68 9.67
N GLY A 26 9.45 7.00 9.42
CA GLY A 26 8.91 7.54 8.17
C GLY A 26 9.72 7.15 6.93
N LEU A 27 11.06 7.17 7.03
CA LEU A 27 11.94 6.71 5.96
C LEU A 27 11.80 5.21 5.68
N GLU A 28 11.64 4.39 6.72
CA GLU A 28 11.45 2.95 6.57
C GLU A 28 10.09 2.63 5.93
N ALA A 29 9.01 3.28 6.37
CA ALA A 29 7.69 3.18 5.76
C ALA A 29 7.68 3.62 4.29
N PHE A 30 8.40 4.70 3.97
CA PHE A 30 8.60 5.15 2.59
C PHE A 30 9.33 4.08 1.76
N GLY A 31 10.43 3.53 2.27
CA GLY A 31 11.19 2.49 1.59
C GLY A 31 10.37 1.23 1.31
N GLN A 32 9.54 0.80 2.27
CA GLN A 32 8.66 -0.36 2.14
C GLN A 32 7.52 -0.15 1.13
N ALA A 33 6.97 1.06 1.04
CA ALA A 33 5.91 1.40 0.08
C ALA A 33 6.43 1.64 -1.34
N TYR A 34 7.69 2.04 -1.50
CA TYR A 34 8.26 2.42 -2.79
C TYR A 34 8.46 1.25 -3.75
N ASP A 35 8.90 0.10 -3.24
CA ASP A 35 9.17 -1.11 -4.04
C ASP A 35 7.90 -1.71 -4.70
N PRO A 36 6.77 -1.95 -3.98
CA PRO A 36 5.53 -2.43 -4.62
C PRO A 36 4.93 -1.40 -5.59
N PHE A 37 5.08 -0.10 -5.30
CA PHE A 37 4.62 0.97 -6.19
C PHE A 37 5.34 0.96 -7.53
N LEU A 38 6.68 0.94 -7.52
CA LEU A 38 7.45 0.87 -8.75
C LEU A 38 7.18 -0.41 -9.54
N LYS A 39 7.06 -1.55 -8.86
CA LYS A 39 6.74 -2.83 -9.50
C LYS A 39 5.37 -2.81 -10.16
N GLY A 40 4.36 -2.25 -9.50
CA GLY A 40 3.03 -2.10 -10.07
C GLY A 40 3.02 -1.16 -11.27
N LEU A 41 3.68 0.00 -11.18
CA LEU A 41 3.83 0.92 -12.31
C LEU A 41 4.55 0.27 -13.51
N ALA A 42 5.63 -0.46 -13.27
CA ALA A 42 6.36 -1.17 -14.32
C ALA A 42 5.45 -2.20 -15.00
N ARG A 43 4.64 -2.93 -14.22
CA ARG A 43 3.66 -3.88 -14.76
C ARG A 43 2.58 -3.18 -15.58
N THR A 44 2.07 -2.04 -15.12
CA THR A 44 1.11 -1.23 -15.87
C THR A 44 1.68 -0.77 -17.20
N GLN A 45 2.94 -0.33 -17.23
CA GLN A 45 3.63 0.04 -18.47
C GLN A 45 3.75 -1.12 -19.46
N LEU A 46 4.10 -2.31 -18.96
CA LEU A 46 4.19 -3.51 -19.81
C LEU A 46 2.85 -3.92 -20.40
N GLU A 47 1.76 -3.82 -19.63
CA GLU A 47 0.41 -4.12 -20.15
C GLU A 47 -0.02 -3.11 -21.22
N MET A 48 0.28 -1.83 -21.04
CA MET A 48 0.03 -0.79 -22.05
C MET A 48 0.83 -1.03 -23.34
N LEU A 49 2.13 -1.30 -23.22
CA LEU A 49 2.98 -1.62 -24.37
C LEU A 49 2.50 -2.89 -25.10
N GLY A 50 2.11 -3.92 -24.33
CA GLY A 50 1.55 -5.15 -24.89
C GLY A 50 0.26 -4.90 -25.68
N PHE A 51 -0.62 -4.06 -25.16
CA PHE A 51 -1.83 -3.63 -25.86
C PHE A 51 -1.50 -2.87 -27.16
N PHE A 52 -0.63 -1.86 -27.11
CA PHE A 52 -0.24 -1.10 -28.30
C PHE A 52 0.36 -1.99 -29.38
N ASN A 53 1.20 -2.96 -29.00
CA ASN A 53 1.78 -3.90 -29.94
C ASN A 53 0.72 -4.78 -30.62
N ARG A 54 -0.23 -5.37 -29.87
CA ARG A 54 -1.34 -6.16 -30.44
C ARG A 54 -2.17 -5.33 -31.42
N ARG A 55 -2.52 -4.09 -31.06
CA ARG A 55 -3.28 -3.19 -31.93
C ARG A 55 -2.49 -2.80 -33.17
N ALA A 56 -1.21 -2.45 -33.03
CA ALA A 56 -0.35 -2.10 -34.16
C ALA A 56 -0.25 -3.27 -35.16
N GLN A 57 -0.04 -4.50 -34.67
CA GLN A 57 -0.02 -5.69 -35.52
C GLN A 57 -1.36 -5.90 -36.24
N ALA A 58 -2.49 -5.71 -35.55
CA ALA A 58 -3.80 -5.81 -36.17
C ALA A 58 -3.97 -4.79 -37.31
N TYR A 59 -3.55 -3.53 -37.13
CA TYR A 59 -3.60 -2.51 -38.17
C TYR A 59 -2.73 -2.85 -39.38
N MET A 60 -1.54 -3.43 -39.17
CA MET A 60 -0.65 -3.84 -40.27
C MET A 60 -1.22 -5.01 -41.09
N GLN A 61 -2.08 -5.84 -40.49
CA GLN A 61 -2.66 -7.00 -41.18
C GLN A 61 -3.92 -6.65 -42.01
N ILE A 62 -4.58 -5.52 -41.75
CA ILE A 62 -5.81 -5.14 -42.47
C ILE A 62 -5.61 -5.05 -43.99
N PRO A 63 -4.57 -4.36 -44.52
CA PRO A 63 -4.39 -4.23 -45.97
C PRO A 63 -4.15 -5.59 -46.63
N ALA A 64 -3.39 -6.47 -45.98
CA ALA A 64 -3.12 -7.81 -46.47
C ALA A 64 -4.39 -8.66 -46.55
N ARG A 65 -5.27 -8.57 -45.54
CA ARG A 65 -6.57 -9.28 -45.54
C ARG A 65 -7.54 -8.68 -46.55
N ALA A 66 -7.58 -7.35 -46.67
CA ALA A 66 -8.43 -6.66 -47.64
C ALA A 66 -8.04 -6.99 -49.10
N ALA A 67 -6.74 -7.13 -49.38
CA ALA A 67 -6.26 -7.53 -50.72
C ALA A 67 -6.67 -8.95 -51.13
N GLN A 68 -7.05 -9.80 -50.18
CA GLN A 68 -7.50 -11.18 -50.44
C GLN A 68 -9.02 -11.29 -50.65
N CYS A 69 -9.78 -10.24 -50.35
CA CYS A 69 -11.23 -10.21 -50.54
C CYS A 69 -11.57 -10.28 -52.04
N ARG A 70 -12.47 -11.20 -52.42
CA ARG A 70 -12.94 -11.34 -53.81
C ARG A 70 -14.33 -10.76 -54.01
N THR A 71 -15.07 -10.59 -52.91
CA THR A 71 -16.41 -10.03 -52.91
C THR A 71 -16.53 -8.88 -51.88
N PRO A 72 -17.48 -7.95 -52.06
CA PRO A 72 -17.79 -6.93 -51.05
C PRO A 72 -18.19 -7.54 -49.70
N GLN A 73 -18.83 -8.71 -49.70
CA GLN A 73 -19.21 -9.44 -48.49
C GLN A 73 -17.98 -9.86 -47.69
N ASP A 74 -16.89 -10.29 -48.35
CA ASP A 74 -15.63 -10.65 -47.67
C ASP A 74 -15.04 -9.44 -46.94
N LEU A 75 -15.12 -8.25 -47.54
CA LEU A 75 -14.62 -7.02 -46.94
C LEU A 75 -15.40 -6.67 -45.66
N MET A 76 -16.74 -6.81 -45.70
CA MET A 76 -17.58 -6.58 -44.52
C MET A 76 -17.28 -7.60 -43.40
N ALA A 77 -16.97 -8.84 -43.74
CA ALA A 77 -16.55 -9.85 -42.77
C ALA A 77 -15.22 -9.46 -42.11
N VAL A 78 -14.21 -9.05 -42.89
CA VAL A 78 -12.92 -8.55 -42.36
C VAL A 78 -13.13 -7.35 -41.44
N GLN A 79 -13.98 -6.40 -41.84
CA GLN A 79 -14.28 -5.20 -41.05
C GLN A 79 -14.94 -5.54 -39.71
N THR A 80 -15.92 -6.45 -39.73
CA THR A 80 -16.64 -6.89 -38.53
C THR A 80 -15.71 -7.64 -37.59
N GLN A 81 -14.87 -8.53 -38.14
CA GLN A 81 -13.90 -9.28 -37.35
C GLN A 81 -12.86 -8.37 -36.70
N PHE A 82 -12.38 -7.34 -37.42
CA PHE A 82 -11.46 -6.36 -36.88
C PHE A 82 -12.06 -5.58 -35.70
N TRP A 83 -13.32 -5.13 -35.82
CA TRP A 83 -13.97 -4.43 -34.73
C TRP A 83 -14.23 -5.33 -33.54
N ARG A 84 -14.67 -6.57 -33.78
CA ARG A 84 -14.87 -7.57 -32.71
C ARG A 84 -13.58 -7.81 -31.93
N SER A 85 -12.48 -8.09 -32.63
CA SER A 85 -11.18 -8.30 -31.97
C SER A 85 -10.70 -7.04 -31.26
N ALA A 86 -10.97 -5.85 -31.82
CA ALA A 86 -10.67 -4.60 -31.15
C ALA A 86 -11.41 -4.48 -29.81
N TYR A 87 -12.73 -4.70 -29.80
CA TYR A 87 -13.53 -4.65 -28.57
C TYR A 87 -13.03 -5.63 -27.50
N GLU A 88 -12.67 -6.85 -27.90
CA GLU A 88 -12.09 -7.86 -27.02
C GLU A 88 -10.74 -7.37 -26.46
N ASP A 89 -9.83 -6.89 -27.32
CA ASP A 89 -8.52 -6.34 -26.91
C ASP A 89 -8.67 -5.18 -25.91
N TYR A 90 -9.60 -4.26 -26.16
CA TYR A 90 -9.83 -3.09 -25.30
C TYR A 90 -10.36 -3.50 -23.93
N THR A 91 -11.40 -4.34 -23.89
CA THR A 91 -12.01 -4.77 -22.62
C THR A 91 -11.04 -5.58 -21.77
N GLU A 92 -10.30 -6.49 -22.39
CA GLU A 92 -9.27 -7.27 -21.71
C GLU A 92 -8.12 -6.39 -21.21
N SER A 93 -7.60 -5.48 -22.05
CA SER A 93 -6.46 -4.65 -21.70
C SER A 93 -6.80 -3.62 -20.63
N VAL A 94 -8.01 -3.06 -20.63
CA VAL A 94 -8.50 -2.20 -19.56
C VAL A 94 -8.53 -2.95 -18.23
N GLY A 95 -9.02 -4.20 -18.21
CA GLY A 95 -9.01 -5.04 -17.01
C GLY A 95 -7.60 -5.31 -16.49
N ARG A 96 -6.68 -5.68 -17.39
CA ARG A 96 -5.26 -5.94 -17.04
C ARG A 96 -4.55 -4.69 -16.51
N VAL A 97 -4.70 -3.55 -17.19
CA VAL A 97 -4.12 -2.27 -16.79
C VAL A 97 -4.67 -1.80 -15.45
N THR A 98 -5.99 -1.90 -15.25
CA THR A 98 -6.63 -1.52 -13.98
C THR A 98 -6.16 -2.41 -12.84
N ASN A 99 -6.05 -3.71 -13.06
CA ASN A 99 -5.51 -4.64 -12.05
C ASN A 99 -4.03 -4.37 -11.73
N ALA A 100 -3.21 -4.08 -12.75
CA ALA A 100 -1.80 -3.74 -12.55
C ALA A 100 -1.64 -2.41 -11.80
N LEU A 101 -2.48 -1.42 -12.11
CA LEU A 101 -2.48 -0.13 -11.44
C LEU A 101 -2.98 -0.23 -10.00
N ALA A 102 -4.03 -1.02 -9.74
CA ALA A 102 -4.51 -1.29 -8.39
C ALA A 102 -3.42 -1.98 -7.54
N ALA A 103 -2.64 -2.88 -8.15
CA ALA A 103 -1.53 -3.55 -7.51
C ALA A 103 -0.32 -2.63 -7.24
N ALA A 104 -0.21 -1.48 -7.91
CA ALA A 104 0.82 -0.49 -7.57
C ALA A 104 0.57 0.09 -6.19
N GLY A 105 -0.69 0.21 -5.76
CA GLY A 105 -1.04 0.91 -4.52
C GLY A 105 -0.66 2.39 -4.61
N LEU A 106 -1.58 3.30 -4.31
CA LEU A 106 -1.14 4.68 -4.11
C LEU A 106 -0.39 4.73 -2.77
N PRO A 107 0.89 5.14 -2.74
CA PRO A 107 1.57 5.35 -1.48
C PRO A 107 0.75 6.34 -0.65
N ASN A 108 0.21 5.87 0.48
CA ASN A 108 -0.60 6.71 1.35
C ASN A 108 0.32 7.60 2.19
N PHE A 109 0.86 8.64 1.55
CA PHE A 109 1.73 9.62 2.20
C PHE A 109 1.03 10.37 3.35
N ALA A 110 -0.32 10.41 3.35
CA ALA A 110 -1.10 11.03 4.42
C ALA A 110 -1.12 10.17 5.70
N ALA A 111 -1.25 8.84 5.59
CA ALA A 111 -1.18 7.93 6.73
C ALA A 111 0.18 7.98 7.44
N ILE A 112 1.27 8.21 6.70
CA ILE A 112 2.61 8.43 7.27
C ILE A 112 2.63 9.67 8.18
N SER A 113 1.86 10.71 7.85
CA SER A 113 1.75 11.90 8.70
C SER A 113 0.79 11.71 9.88
N GLU A 114 -0.28 10.95 9.69
CA GLU A 114 -1.36 10.80 10.67
C GLU A 114 -0.98 9.85 11.81
N GLU A 115 -0.29 8.75 11.51
CA GLU A 115 0.23 7.81 12.51
C GLU A 115 1.39 8.41 13.32
N ALA A 116 2.19 9.27 12.69
CA ALA A 116 3.23 10.03 13.35
C ALA A 116 2.66 11.17 14.22
N LEU A 117 1.53 11.75 13.83
CA LEU A 117 0.78 12.73 14.63
C LEU A 117 0.07 12.06 15.82
N HIS A 118 -0.59 10.91 15.62
CA HIS A 118 -1.29 10.18 16.69
C HIS A 118 -0.37 9.76 17.83
N ASN A 119 0.84 9.29 17.51
CA ASN A 119 1.86 8.94 18.50
C ASN A 119 2.48 10.18 19.20
N ALA A 120 2.39 11.37 18.60
CA ALA A 120 2.91 12.61 19.18
C ALA A 120 1.97 13.22 20.24
N HIS A 121 0.72 12.76 20.35
CA HIS A 121 -0.27 13.32 21.27
C HIS A 121 -0.45 12.53 22.57
N ASP A 122 0.14 11.33 22.70
CA ASP A 122 -0.08 10.43 23.84
C ASP A 122 0.94 10.61 24.98
N TYR A 123 1.19 11.86 25.37
CA TYR A 123 2.11 12.21 26.46
C TYR A 123 1.40 12.56 27.79
N ILE A 124 0.09 12.34 27.90
CA ILE A 124 -0.67 12.60 29.13
C ILE A 124 -1.54 11.39 29.52
N ALA A 125 -0.90 10.23 29.71
CA ALA A 125 -1.48 9.16 30.51
C ALA A 125 -0.77 9.15 31.86
N PHE A 126 -1.40 9.76 32.87
CA PHE A 126 -0.99 9.58 34.25
C PHE A 126 -1.15 8.10 34.62
N PRO A 127 -0.15 7.42 35.21
CA PRO A 127 -0.38 6.09 35.74
C PRO A 127 -1.35 6.23 36.90
N GLU A 128 -2.61 5.83 36.71
CA GLU A 128 -3.48 5.57 37.84
C GLU A 128 -2.78 4.52 38.71
N THR A 129 -2.42 4.93 39.93
CA THR A 129 -2.00 4.00 40.97
C THR A 129 -3.10 2.97 41.11
N LYS A 130 -2.82 1.72 40.73
CA LYS A 130 -3.61 0.58 41.15
C LYS A 130 -3.58 0.53 42.67
N ASP A 131 -4.56 1.16 43.30
CA ASP A 131 -4.90 0.90 44.69
C ASP A 131 -5.35 -0.56 44.77
N GLN A 132 -4.42 -1.41 45.22
CA GLN A 132 -4.71 -2.71 45.77
C GLN A 132 -5.53 -2.51 47.06
N ALA A 133 -6.84 -2.33 46.92
CA ALA A 133 -7.77 -2.40 48.03
C ALA A 133 -8.50 -3.75 48.01
N GLY A 134 -7.93 -4.70 48.76
CA GLY A 134 -8.72 -5.67 49.53
C GLY A 134 -9.34 -6.84 48.78
N SER A 135 -8.56 -7.89 48.54
CA SER A 135 -9.13 -9.24 48.40
C SER A 135 -8.22 -10.27 49.07
N ASN A 136 -8.82 -11.00 50.03
CA ASN A 136 -8.38 -12.28 50.57
C ASN A 136 -7.14 -12.33 51.48
N ARG A 137 -7.36 -12.13 52.79
CA ARG A 137 -6.73 -12.97 53.83
C ARG A 137 -7.71 -13.29 54.97
N ALA A 138 -8.75 -14.05 54.63
CA ALA A 138 -9.41 -14.94 55.58
C ALA A 138 -8.60 -16.24 55.66
N ARG A 139 -7.71 -16.35 56.65
CA ARG A 139 -7.19 -17.61 57.24
C ARG A 139 -6.09 -17.24 58.23
N ASP A 140 -6.45 -17.23 59.51
CA ASP A 140 -5.67 -17.78 60.63
C ASP A 140 -6.16 -17.19 61.95
N ARG A 141 -7.29 -17.72 62.43
CA ARG A 141 -7.60 -17.78 63.87
C ARG A 141 -8.34 -19.08 64.16
N LYS A 142 -7.59 -20.12 64.53
CA LYS A 142 -8.07 -21.22 65.37
C LYS A 142 -7.09 -21.38 66.54
N ALA A 143 -7.65 -21.71 67.69
CA ALA A 143 -7.03 -22.02 68.99
C ALA A 143 -6.73 -20.82 69.92
N ALA A 144 -7.66 -20.56 70.84
CA ALA A 144 -7.48 -20.77 72.29
C ALA A 144 -8.85 -20.70 72.97
#